data_AF-A0A376MRA8-F1
#
_entry.id   AF-A0A376MRA8-F1
#
_cell.length_a   1.000
_cell.length_b   1.000
_cell.length_c   1.000
_cell.angle_alpha   90.00
_cell.angle_beta   90.00
_cell.angle_gamma   90.00
#
_symmetry.space_group_name_H-M   'P 1'
#
loop_
_entity.id
_entity.type
_entity.pdbx_description
1 polymer ?
#
loop_
_entity_poly.entity_id
_entity_poly.type
_entity_poly.pdbx_seq_one_letter_code
_entity_poly.pdbx_strand_id
1 'polypeptide(L)'
;MTNSLPGVVVLNYLFDNGVTPYFSYSESFEPSSQVGKDGNIFAPSKGKQYEVGVKYVPEDRPIVVTGAVYNLTKTNNLMADPEGSFFSVEGGEIRARGVEIEAKAALSASVNVVGSYTYTDAEYTTDTTYKGNTPAQVPKHMASLWADYTFFDGPLSGLTLGTGGRYTGSSYGDPANSFKVGSYTVVDALVRYDLARVGMAGSNVALHVNNLFDREYVASCFNTYGCFWGAENVRSLQPQPSASNFSFGARISVPVSQVGCYAGIHESFRYHFCTA
;
A
#
# COMPACT_ATOMS: atom_id res chain seq x y z
N MET A 1 33.67 0.49 -9.24
CA MET A 1 32.37 0.33 -8.59
C MET A 1 32.60 0.09 -7.10
N THR A 2 32.40 1.08 -6.25
CA THR A 2 32.45 0.92 -4.79
C THR A 2 31.19 0.18 -4.34
N ASN A 3 31.35 -1.05 -3.84
CA ASN A 3 30.31 -1.83 -3.18
C ASN A 3 29.83 -1.10 -1.92
N SER A 4 28.81 -0.26 -2.04
CA SER A 4 28.04 0.21 -0.89
C SER A 4 26.89 -0.77 -0.72
N LEU A 5 27.04 -1.72 0.20
CA LEU A 5 25.94 -2.62 0.56
C LEU A 5 24.85 -1.80 1.27
N PRO A 6 23.57 -2.01 0.94
CA PRO A 6 22.48 -1.31 1.63
C PRO A 6 22.51 -1.65 3.12
N GLY A 7 22.46 -0.61 3.95
CA GLY A 7 22.39 -0.71 5.41
C GLY A 7 20.99 -0.38 5.93
N VAL A 8 20.64 -0.97 7.07
CA VAL A 8 19.43 -0.62 7.82
C VAL A 8 19.82 -0.44 9.29
N VAL A 9 19.37 0.67 9.87
CA VAL A 9 19.51 0.97 11.30
C VAL A 9 18.12 1.30 11.83
N VAL A 10 17.71 0.62 12.89
CA VAL A 10 16.42 0.86 13.55
C VAL A 10 16.66 0.98 15.05
N LEU A 11 16.11 2.02 15.64
CA LEU A 11 16.10 2.25 17.08
C LEU A 11 14.65 2.26 17.54
N ASN A 12 14.32 1.42 18.52
CA ASN A 12 13.02 1.38 19.16
C ASN A 12 13.22 1.63 20.66
N TYR A 13 12.32 2.38 21.28
CA TYR A 13 12.27 2.48 22.73
C TYR A 13 10.93 1.91 23.19
N LEU A 14 10.95 0.84 23.98
CA LEU A 14 9.75 0.16 24.44
C LEU A 14 9.34 0.73 25.80
N PHE A 15 8.17 1.37 25.87
CA PHE A 15 7.56 1.74 27.15
C PHE A 15 6.64 0.62 27.65
N ASP A 16 6.55 0.47 28.97
CA ASP A 16 5.69 -0.52 29.64
C ASP A 16 4.19 -0.29 29.36
N ASN A 17 3.79 0.89 28.89
CA ASN A 17 2.40 1.21 28.53
C ASN A 17 2.01 0.77 27.10
N GLY A 18 2.86 0.01 26.41
CA GLY A 18 2.65 -0.48 25.04
C GLY A 18 2.98 0.53 23.94
N VAL A 19 3.46 1.73 24.30
CA VAL A 19 3.93 2.73 23.32
C VAL A 19 5.38 2.44 22.96
N THR A 20 5.67 2.37 21.67
CA THR A 20 7.01 2.13 21.12
C THR A 20 7.33 3.18 20.06
N PRO A 21 7.90 4.34 20.41
CA PRO A 21 8.50 5.23 19.41
C PRO A 21 9.71 4.56 18.76
N TYR A 22 9.89 4.84 17.49
CA TYR A 22 11.02 4.35 16.74
C TYR A 22 11.53 5.37 15.73
N PHE A 23 12.79 5.18 15.36
CA PHE A 23 13.44 5.86 14.24
C PHE A 23 14.16 4.81 13.41
N SER A 24 14.06 4.92 12.10
CA SER A 24 14.81 4.08 11.17
C SER A 24 15.47 4.89 10.06
N TYR A 25 16.65 4.42 9.69
CA TYR A 25 17.34 4.78 8.47
C TYR A 25 17.54 3.51 7.65
N SER A 26 17.13 3.53 6.39
CA SER A 26 17.31 2.39 5.49
C SER A 26 17.77 2.85 4.12
N GLU A 27 18.69 2.09 3.55
CA GLU A 27 19.15 2.24 2.18
C GLU A 27 18.68 1.08 1.31
N SER A 28 18.41 1.35 0.04
CA SER A 28 18.11 0.35 -0.98
C SER A 28 18.89 0.65 -2.26
N PHE A 29 19.04 -0.36 -3.12
CA PHE A 29 19.55 -0.16 -4.47
C PHE A 29 18.78 -1.05 -5.45
N GLU A 30 18.60 -0.55 -6.65
CA GLU A 30 17.88 -1.21 -7.73
C GLU A 30 18.73 -1.12 -9.01
N PRO A 31 19.33 -2.23 -9.47
CA PRO A 31 20.09 -2.26 -10.72
C PRO A 31 19.23 -1.81 -11.91
N SER A 32 19.82 -1.04 -12.82
CA SER A 32 19.16 -0.70 -14.08
C SER A 32 19.26 -1.85 -15.08
N SER A 33 18.21 -2.04 -15.88
CA SER A 33 18.23 -2.89 -17.09
C SER A 33 18.37 -2.06 -18.37
N GLN A 34 18.38 -0.73 -18.27
CA GLN A 34 18.48 0.16 -19.42
C GLN A 34 19.95 0.43 -19.78
N VAL A 35 20.19 0.60 -21.09
CA VAL A 35 21.51 0.84 -21.68
C VAL A 35 21.60 2.30 -22.13
N GLY A 36 22.69 2.96 -21.78
CA GLY A 36 22.99 4.33 -22.17
C GLY A 36 23.52 4.44 -23.60
N LYS A 37 23.70 5.68 -24.03
CA LYS A 37 24.25 6.02 -25.36
C LYS A 37 25.67 5.47 -25.57
N ASP A 38 26.41 5.24 -24.50
CA ASP A 38 27.75 4.66 -24.47
C ASP A 38 27.75 3.12 -24.58
N GLY A 39 26.58 2.49 -24.65
CA GLY A 39 26.44 1.03 -24.76
C GLY A 39 26.59 0.30 -23.42
N ASN A 40 26.76 1.01 -22.30
CA ASN A 40 26.84 0.42 -20.98
C ASN A 40 25.48 0.46 -20.28
N ILE A 41 25.25 -0.49 -19.38
CA ILE A 41 24.09 -0.47 -18.48
C ILE A 41 24.27 0.67 -17.47
N PHE A 42 23.21 1.44 -17.21
CA PHE A 42 23.26 2.53 -16.22
C PHE A 42 23.61 2.04 -14.82
N ALA A 43 24.18 2.93 -14.01
CA ALA A 43 24.41 2.64 -12.61
C ALA A 43 23.07 2.39 -11.87
N PRO A 44 23.06 1.54 -10.82
CA PRO A 44 21.85 1.30 -10.03
C PRO A 44 21.26 2.59 -9.46
N SER A 45 19.94 2.66 -9.41
CA SER A 45 19.27 3.69 -8.60
C SER A 45 19.36 3.32 -7.12
N LYS A 46 19.34 4.31 -6.22
CA LYS A 46 19.46 4.09 -4.77
C LYS A 46 18.36 4.78 -4.01
N GLY A 47 17.72 4.09 -3.08
CA GLY A 47 16.77 4.66 -2.13
C GLY A 47 17.44 4.97 -0.80
N LYS A 48 17.09 6.11 -0.21
CA LYS A 48 17.44 6.48 1.16
C LYS A 48 16.19 6.93 1.88
N GLN A 49 15.85 6.28 2.98
CA GLN A 49 14.67 6.58 3.77
C GLN A 49 15.04 6.92 5.20
N TYR A 50 14.44 8.00 5.68
CA TYR A 50 14.35 8.33 7.10
C TYR A 50 12.90 8.20 7.52
N GLU A 51 12.65 7.49 8.60
CA GLU A 51 11.30 7.30 9.12
C GLU A 51 11.31 7.44 10.64
N VAL A 52 10.35 8.20 11.15
CA VAL A 52 10.09 8.34 12.58
C VAL A 52 8.64 7.93 12.78
N GLY A 53 8.39 7.06 13.75
CA GLY A 53 7.04 6.62 14.03
C GLY A 53 6.83 6.23 15.47
N VAL A 54 5.58 5.93 15.78
CA VAL A 54 5.13 5.42 17.06
C VAL A 54 4.22 4.23 16.79
N LYS A 55 4.46 3.14 17.50
CA LYS A 55 3.58 1.99 17.55
C LYS A 55 2.92 1.95 18.92
N TYR A 56 1.64 1.69 18.97
CA TYR A 56 0.88 1.48 20.19
C TYR A 56 0.29 0.07 20.14
N VAL A 57 0.87 -0.80 20.95
CA VAL A 57 0.53 -2.22 21.08
C VAL A 57 0.42 -2.53 22.57
N PRO A 58 -0.71 -2.18 23.21
CA PRO A 58 -0.93 -2.50 24.61
C PRO A 58 -1.01 -4.01 24.84
N GLU A 59 -0.49 -4.50 25.97
CA GLU A 59 -0.55 -5.91 26.32
C GLU A 59 -1.95 -6.34 26.81
N ASP A 60 -2.75 -5.41 27.34
CA ASP A 60 -4.05 -5.69 27.94
C ASP A 60 -5.21 -5.78 26.93
N ARG A 61 -5.00 -5.36 25.68
CA ARG A 61 -6.06 -5.27 24.66
C ARG A 61 -5.57 -5.66 23.27
N PRO A 62 -6.43 -6.31 22.45
CA PRO A 62 -6.12 -6.66 21.06
C PRO A 62 -6.22 -5.44 20.13
N ILE A 63 -5.35 -4.46 20.34
CA ILE A 63 -5.28 -3.20 19.57
C ILE A 63 -3.86 -3.00 19.08
N VAL A 64 -3.73 -2.63 17.81
CA VAL A 64 -2.48 -2.22 17.19
C VAL A 64 -2.75 -0.93 16.45
N VAL A 65 -2.07 0.15 16.85
CA VAL A 65 -2.10 1.43 16.13
C VAL A 65 -0.68 1.82 15.80
N THR A 66 -0.43 2.20 14.55
CA THR A 66 0.86 2.68 14.10
C THR A 66 0.67 4.04 13.43
N GLY A 67 1.65 4.91 13.65
CA GLY A 67 1.74 6.19 12.98
C GLY A 67 3.20 6.45 12.62
N ALA A 68 3.46 6.79 11.37
CA ALA A 68 4.81 7.05 10.87
C ALA A 68 4.82 8.27 9.97
N VAL A 69 5.92 9.00 10.01
CA VAL A 69 6.28 10.05 9.06
C VAL A 69 7.59 9.64 8.42
N TYR A 70 7.64 9.68 7.10
CA TYR A 70 8.80 9.26 6.34
C TYR A 70 9.23 10.32 5.33
N ASN A 71 10.52 10.26 4.98
CA ASN A 71 11.11 10.96 3.88
C ASN A 71 12.02 9.99 3.11
N LEU A 72 11.57 9.58 1.93
CA LEU A 72 12.23 8.67 1.01
C LEU A 72 12.76 9.46 -0.19
N THR A 73 14.03 9.26 -0.53
CA THR A 73 14.66 9.85 -1.72
C THR A 73 15.24 8.74 -2.58
N LYS A 74 14.79 8.67 -3.84
CA LYS A 74 15.35 7.82 -4.88
C LYS A 74 16.32 8.65 -5.72
N THR A 75 17.58 8.30 -5.67
CA THR A 75 18.68 8.95 -6.40
C THR A 75 19.11 8.10 -7.60
N ASN A 76 19.72 8.77 -8.59
CA ASN A 76 20.13 8.16 -9.85
C ASN A 76 18.95 7.54 -10.61
N ASN A 77 17.80 8.22 -10.59
CA ASN A 77 16.67 7.89 -11.44
C ASN A 77 17.00 8.24 -12.90
N LEU A 78 16.44 7.49 -13.85
CA LEU A 78 16.61 7.79 -15.27
C LEU A 78 15.68 8.92 -15.68
N MET A 79 16.20 9.89 -16.43
CA MET A 79 15.48 11.04 -16.96
C MET A 79 15.75 11.18 -18.46
N ALA A 80 14.95 11.98 -19.17
CA ALA A 80 15.16 12.22 -20.60
C ALA A 80 16.50 12.92 -20.86
N ASP A 81 17.18 12.56 -21.95
CA ASP A 81 18.42 13.24 -22.37
C ASP A 81 18.12 14.72 -22.72
N PRO A 82 18.77 15.70 -22.05
CA PRO A 82 18.61 17.12 -22.36
C PRO A 82 18.94 17.49 -23.81
N GLU A 83 19.81 16.72 -24.47
CA GLU A 83 20.19 16.92 -25.88
C GLU A 83 19.16 16.31 -26.86
N GLY A 84 18.07 15.71 -26.35
CA GLY A 84 16.95 15.22 -27.14
C GLY A 84 17.20 13.90 -27.87
N SER A 85 18.10 13.04 -27.36
CA SER A 85 18.30 11.70 -27.92
C SER A 85 17.20 10.72 -27.48
N PHE A 86 17.12 9.57 -28.16
CA PHE A 86 16.23 8.47 -27.75
C PHE A 86 16.72 7.70 -26.51
N PHE A 87 17.90 8.04 -25.98
CA PHE A 87 18.43 7.43 -24.77
C PHE A 87 18.00 8.22 -23.54
N SER A 88 17.87 7.53 -22.41
CA SER A 88 17.78 8.18 -21.10
C SER A 88 19.16 8.65 -20.64
N VAL A 89 19.19 9.53 -19.66
CA VAL A 89 20.39 9.85 -18.88
C VAL A 89 20.12 9.57 -17.41
N GLU A 90 21.15 9.14 -16.69
CA GLU A 90 21.08 8.93 -15.25
C GLU A 90 21.32 10.25 -14.48
N GLY A 91 21.06 10.26 -13.17
CA GLY A 91 21.23 11.45 -12.31
C GLY A 91 19.95 12.17 -11.90
N GLY A 92 18.78 11.66 -12.31
CA GLY A 92 17.50 12.14 -11.79
C GLY A 92 17.29 11.80 -10.31
N GLU A 93 16.34 12.48 -9.67
CA GLU A 93 15.99 12.28 -8.27
C GLU A 93 14.47 12.47 -8.06
N ILE A 94 13.88 11.55 -7.30
CA ILE A 94 12.47 11.59 -6.90
C ILE A 94 12.43 11.52 -5.37
N ARG A 95 11.66 12.41 -4.74
CA ARG A 95 11.42 12.39 -3.30
C ARG A 95 9.96 12.08 -3.02
N ALA A 96 9.71 11.19 -2.06
CA ALA A 96 8.40 10.93 -1.49
C ALA A 96 8.46 11.16 0.03
N ARG A 97 7.65 12.09 0.52
CA ARG A 97 7.48 12.33 1.96
C ARG A 97 6.02 12.15 2.33
N GLY A 98 5.76 11.62 3.51
CA GLY A 98 4.41 11.22 3.83
C GLY A 98 4.15 10.95 5.29
N VAL A 99 2.88 10.70 5.56
CA VAL A 99 2.37 10.25 6.85
C VAL A 99 1.53 9.01 6.60
N GLU A 100 1.77 7.97 7.37
CA GLU A 100 1.01 6.73 7.34
C GLU A 100 0.49 6.44 8.74
N ILE A 101 -0.81 6.17 8.83
CA ILE A 101 -1.48 5.78 10.05
C ILE A 101 -2.25 4.51 9.75
N GLU A 102 -2.11 3.50 10.59
CA GLU A 102 -2.86 2.27 10.52
C GLU A 102 -3.38 1.91 11.90
N ALA A 103 -4.63 1.44 11.97
CA ALA A 103 -5.26 1.01 13.21
C ALA A 103 -5.99 -0.31 12.96
N LYS A 104 -5.74 -1.28 13.84
CA LYS A 104 -6.44 -2.57 13.89
C LYS A 104 -6.87 -2.78 15.34
N ALA A 105 -8.16 -2.98 15.55
CA ALA A 105 -8.70 -3.15 16.89
C ALA A 105 -9.86 -4.13 16.90
N ALA A 106 -9.82 -5.10 17.82
CA ALA A 106 -11.03 -5.79 18.26
C ALA A 106 -11.62 -4.98 19.42
N LEU A 107 -12.61 -4.14 19.12
CA LEU A 107 -13.23 -3.22 20.09
C LEU A 107 -14.09 -3.96 21.11
N SER A 108 -14.62 -5.11 20.73
CA SER A 108 -15.33 -6.04 21.60
C SER A 108 -15.20 -7.46 21.04
N ALA A 109 -15.80 -8.46 21.71
CA ALA A 109 -15.86 -9.81 21.15
C ALA A 109 -16.53 -9.85 19.76
N SER A 110 -17.50 -8.95 19.51
CA SER A 110 -18.29 -8.90 18.28
C SER A 110 -17.83 -7.88 17.26
N VAL A 111 -17.05 -6.87 17.65
CA VAL A 111 -16.73 -5.73 16.77
C VAL A 111 -15.24 -5.69 16.46
N ASN A 112 -14.90 -5.80 15.19
CA ASN A 112 -13.57 -5.54 14.68
C ASN A 112 -13.56 -4.31 13.79
N VAL A 113 -12.48 -3.53 13.86
CA VAL A 113 -12.27 -2.36 13.02
C VAL A 113 -10.84 -2.36 12.50
N VAL A 114 -10.70 -2.06 11.22
CA VAL A 114 -9.42 -1.82 10.56
C VAL A 114 -9.53 -0.51 9.80
N GLY A 115 -8.59 0.39 10.00
CA GLY A 115 -8.54 1.66 9.29
C GLY A 115 -7.11 2.06 8.94
N SER A 116 -6.97 2.79 7.84
CA SER A 116 -5.69 3.38 7.46
C SER A 116 -5.87 4.73 6.78
N TYR A 117 -4.87 5.57 6.91
CA TYR A 117 -4.75 6.83 6.22
C TYR A 117 -3.31 7.02 5.74
N THR A 118 -3.17 7.42 4.48
CA THR A 118 -1.88 7.67 3.86
C THR A 118 -1.91 9.04 3.20
N TYR A 119 -0.92 9.85 3.54
CA TYR A 119 -0.58 11.08 2.86
C TYR A 119 0.75 10.89 2.14
N THR A 120 0.78 11.10 0.83
CA THR A 120 1.99 10.93 0.01
C THR A 120 2.23 12.17 -0.83
N ASP A 121 3.32 12.86 -0.54
CA ASP A 121 3.80 14.00 -1.30
C ASP A 121 5.04 13.57 -2.09
N ALA A 122 4.81 13.07 -3.30
CA ALA A 122 5.84 12.65 -4.24
C ALA A 122 6.14 13.77 -5.25
N GLU A 123 7.42 13.98 -5.54
CA GLU A 123 7.90 15.06 -6.40
C GLU A 123 9.21 14.63 -7.10
N TYR A 124 9.33 14.96 -8.39
CA TYR A 124 10.62 14.92 -9.09
C TYR A 124 11.48 16.11 -8.62
N THR A 125 12.46 15.86 -7.74
CA THR A 125 13.35 16.90 -7.23
C THR A 125 14.43 17.26 -8.24
N THR A 126 14.87 16.28 -9.04
CA THR A 126 15.79 16.48 -10.17
C THR A 126 15.30 15.67 -11.37
N ASP A 127 14.93 16.35 -12.44
CA ASP A 127 14.56 15.73 -13.71
C ASP A 127 14.76 16.75 -14.84
N THR A 128 15.10 16.28 -16.05
CA THR A 128 15.29 17.14 -17.23
C THR A 128 14.00 17.85 -17.66
N THR A 129 12.85 17.17 -17.56
CA THR A 129 11.56 17.62 -18.12
C THR A 129 10.51 17.87 -17.04
N TYR A 130 10.48 17.04 -16.00
CA TYR A 130 9.36 16.96 -15.06
C TYR A 130 9.70 17.49 -13.65
N LYS A 131 10.78 18.28 -13.51
CA LYS A 131 11.18 18.81 -12.22
C LYS A 131 10.05 19.61 -11.55
N GLY A 132 9.72 19.26 -10.31
CA GLY A 132 8.62 19.84 -9.55
C GLY A 132 7.24 19.19 -9.78
N ASN A 133 7.12 18.30 -10.76
CA ASN A 133 5.89 17.54 -10.98
C ASN A 133 5.77 16.39 -9.98
N THR A 134 4.54 15.93 -9.77
CA THR A 134 4.26 14.70 -9.02
C THR A 134 4.22 13.51 -9.99
N PRO A 135 4.88 12.39 -9.68
CA PRO A 135 4.76 11.16 -10.47
C PRO A 135 3.30 10.77 -10.74
N ALA A 136 3.03 10.25 -11.94
CA ALA A 136 1.70 9.76 -12.29
C ALA A 136 1.28 8.60 -11.37
N GLN A 137 -0.03 8.35 -11.26
CA GLN A 137 -0.60 7.23 -10.49
C GLN A 137 -0.33 7.26 -8.97
N VAL A 138 0.22 8.35 -8.42
CA VAL A 138 0.43 8.51 -6.97
C VAL A 138 -0.63 9.46 -6.41
N PRO A 139 -1.71 8.95 -5.77
CA PRO A 139 -2.69 9.79 -5.09
C PRO A 139 -2.07 10.44 -3.85
N LYS A 140 -2.39 11.72 -3.63
CA LYS A 140 -1.89 12.45 -2.45
C LYS A 140 -2.51 11.99 -1.13
N HIS A 141 -3.76 11.53 -1.19
CA HIS A 141 -4.52 11.05 -0.04
C HIS A 141 -5.15 9.71 -0.36
N MET A 142 -4.97 8.75 0.53
CA MET A 142 -5.71 7.49 0.53
C MET A 142 -6.21 7.22 1.94
N ALA A 143 -7.41 6.65 2.03
CA ALA A 143 -7.96 6.24 3.31
C ALA A 143 -8.76 4.96 3.15
N SER A 144 -8.76 4.11 4.16
CA SER A 144 -9.66 2.97 4.21
C SER A 144 -10.21 2.79 5.62
N LEU A 145 -11.44 2.32 5.71
CA LEU A 145 -12.07 1.94 6.96
C LEU A 145 -12.96 0.74 6.71
N TRP A 146 -12.78 -0.30 7.50
CA TRP A 146 -13.54 -1.53 7.49
C TRP A 146 -13.99 -1.84 8.91
N ALA A 147 -15.23 -2.26 9.05
CA ALA A 147 -15.76 -2.77 10.31
C ALA A 147 -16.58 -4.03 10.05
N ASP A 148 -16.50 -4.96 10.98
CA ASP A 148 -17.37 -6.13 11.01
C ASP A 148 -17.98 -6.35 12.39
N TYR A 149 -19.21 -6.85 12.38
CA TYR A 149 -20.00 -7.19 13.54
C TYR A 149 -20.40 -8.66 13.49
N THR A 150 -20.01 -9.44 14.49
CA THR A 150 -20.39 -10.85 14.64
C THR A 150 -21.42 -11.01 15.75
N PHE A 151 -22.57 -11.61 15.41
CA PHE A 151 -23.61 -11.96 16.38
C PHE A 151 -23.24 -13.28 17.08
N PHE A 152 -23.15 -13.27 18.41
CA PHE A 152 -22.94 -14.50 19.21
C PHE A 152 -24.19 -14.97 19.94
N ASP A 153 -25.19 -14.10 20.09
CA ASP A 153 -26.44 -14.39 20.80
C ASP A 153 -27.68 -14.35 19.90
N GLY A 154 -28.75 -14.98 20.36
CA GLY A 154 -30.07 -14.92 19.74
C GLY A 154 -30.20 -15.69 18.42
N PRO A 155 -31.23 -15.38 17.60
CA PRO A 155 -31.54 -16.12 16.38
C PRO A 155 -30.49 -15.95 15.29
N LEU A 156 -29.74 -14.85 15.30
CA LEU A 156 -28.70 -14.54 14.30
C LEU A 156 -27.30 -14.99 14.69
N SER A 157 -27.13 -15.65 15.84
CA SER A 157 -25.80 -16.10 16.28
C SER A 157 -25.10 -16.99 15.24
N GLY A 158 -23.82 -16.68 14.99
CA GLY A 158 -23.02 -17.20 13.88
C GLY A 158 -22.99 -16.30 12.64
N LEU A 159 -23.82 -15.25 12.58
CA LEU A 159 -23.80 -14.27 11.48
C LEU A 159 -22.75 -13.19 11.72
N THR A 160 -21.96 -12.87 10.70
CA THR A 160 -21.06 -11.73 10.64
C THR A 160 -21.48 -10.82 9.49
N LEU A 161 -21.63 -9.52 9.78
CA LEU A 161 -21.87 -8.49 8.79
C LEU A 161 -20.67 -7.55 8.77
N GLY A 162 -20.05 -7.39 7.61
CA GLY A 162 -18.91 -6.49 7.43
C GLY A 162 -19.18 -5.48 6.32
N THR A 163 -18.67 -4.27 6.50
CA THR A 163 -18.65 -3.27 5.43
C THR A 163 -17.45 -2.35 5.61
N GLY A 164 -16.97 -1.82 4.49
CA GLY A 164 -15.91 -0.83 4.52
C GLY A 164 -15.86 0.01 3.27
N GLY A 165 -15.22 1.17 3.42
CA GLY A 165 -14.97 2.11 2.34
C GLY A 165 -13.49 2.25 2.08
N ARG A 166 -13.12 2.37 0.81
CA ARG A 166 -11.78 2.71 0.35
C ARG A 166 -11.85 3.99 -0.46
N TYR A 167 -11.15 5.02 -0.02
CA TYR A 167 -11.02 6.31 -0.68
C TYR A 167 -9.65 6.42 -1.33
N THR A 168 -9.65 6.79 -2.61
CA THR A 168 -8.46 7.15 -3.37
C THR A 168 -8.64 8.58 -3.87
N GLY A 169 -7.74 9.47 -3.46
CA GLY A 169 -7.71 10.86 -3.92
C GLY A 169 -7.38 10.97 -5.41
N SER A 170 -7.44 12.20 -5.93
CA SER A 170 -7.01 12.43 -7.32
C SER A 170 -5.53 12.14 -7.48
N SER A 171 -5.15 11.58 -8.63
CA SER A 171 -3.76 11.38 -9.05
C SER A 171 -3.52 12.02 -10.42
N TYR A 172 -2.27 12.29 -10.77
CA TYR A 172 -1.93 12.72 -12.13
C TYR A 172 -1.95 11.52 -13.08
N GLY A 173 -2.45 11.74 -14.29
CA GLY A 173 -2.56 10.70 -15.32
C GLY A 173 -1.33 10.58 -16.23
N ASP A 174 -0.39 11.51 -16.14
CA ASP A 174 0.86 11.54 -16.89
C ASP A 174 2.01 12.25 -16.12
N PRO A 175 3.29 11.96 -16.46
CA PRO A 175 4.44 12.63 -15.84
C PRO A 175 4.49 14.15 -16.10
N ALA A 176 3.92 14.60 -17.22
CA ALA A 176 3.79 16.02 -17.55
C ALA A 176 2.76 16.76 -16.67
N ASN A 177 1.96 16.03 -15.88
CA ASN A 177 0.92 16.58 -15.01
C ASN A 177 -0.13 17.39 -15.80
N SER A 178 -0.38 17.01 -17.06
CA SER A 178 -1.31 17.71 -17.96
C SER A 178 -2.77 17.46 -17.62
N PHE A 179 -3.09 16.31 -17.02
CA PHE A 179 -4.43 15.98 -16.55
C PHE A 179 -4.42 15.16 -15.25
N LYS A 180 -5.57 15.14 -14.56
CA LYS A 180 -5.78 14.39 -13.33
C LYS A 180 -6.86 13.33 -13.51
N VAL A 181 -6.65 12.19 -12.87
CA VAL A 181 -7.67 11.18 -12.64
C VAL A 181 -8.46 11.61 -11.40
N GLY A 182 -9.79 11.60 -11.51
CA GLY A 182 -10.69 12.02 -10.43
C GLY A 182 -10.60 11.08 -9.22
N SER A 183 -10.84 11.63 -8.02
CA SER A 183 -10.92 10.81 -6.81
C SER A 183 -12.13 9.88 -6.84
N TYR A 184 -12.00 8.72 -6.23
CA TYR A 184 -13.09 7.76 -6.11
C TYR A 184 -13.14 7.12 -4.72
N THR A 185 -14.34 6.69 -4.36
CA THR A 185 -14.63 5.90 -3.17
C THR A 185 -15.36 4.66 -3.61
N VAL A 186 -14.88 3.51 -3.16
CA VAL A 186 -15.50 2.20 -3.39
C VAL A 186 -15.93 1.66 -2.03
N VAL A 187 -17.13 1.08 -1.98
CA VAL A 187 -17.66 0.44 -0.77
C VAL A 187 -17.76 -1.05 -1.00
N ASP A 188 -17.29 -1.81 -0.02
CA ASP A 188 -17.25 -3.26 -0.01
C ASP A 188 -18.14 -3.76 1.14
N ALA A 189 -18.75 -4.93 0.97
CA ALA A 189 -19.62 -5.56 1.96
C ALA A 189 -19.38 -7.07 2.05
N LEU A 190 -19.61 -7.61 3.24
CA LEU A 190 -19.46 -9.00 3.59
C LEU A 190 -20.67 -9.45 4.40
N VAL A 191 -21.22 -10.59 4.04
CA VAL A 191 -22.13 -11.37 4.88
C VAL A 191 -21.54 -12.75 5.03
N ARG A 192 -21.25 -13.17 6.26
CA ARG A 192 -20.73 -14.51 6.57
C ARG A 192 -21.61 -15.18 7.60
N TYR A 193 -21.86 -16.46 7.45
CA TYR A 193 -22.65 -17.25 8.39
C TYR A 193 -21.95 -18.55 8.76
N ASP A 194 -21.75 -18.77 10.06
CA ASP A 194 -21.21 -19.99 10.63
C ASP A 194 -22.29 -21.09 10.66
N LEU A 195 -21.96 -22.24 10.07
CA LEU A 195 -22.83 -23.39 9.97
C LEU A 195 -22.73 -24.33 11.18
N ALA A 196 -22.03 -23.93 12.25
CA ALA A 196 -21.99 -24.66 13.51
C ALA A 196 -23.40 -25.01 14.04
N ARG A 197 -24.37 -24.10 13.86
CA ARG A 197 -25.77 -24.33 14.23
C ARG A 197 -26.49 -25.40 13.42
N VAL A 198 -25.97 -25.71 12.24
CA VAL A 198 -26.50 -26.74 11.33
C VAL A 198 -25.71 -28.05 11.49
N GLY A 199 -24.93 -28.19 12.57
CA GLY A 199 -24.13 -29.39 12.87
C GLY A 199 -22.82 -29.48 12.09
N MET A 200 -22.44 -28.43 11.35
CA MET A 200 -21.19 -28.36 10.58
C MET A 200 -20.21 -27.36 11.23
N ALA A 201 -19.86 -27.61 12.49
CA ALA A 201 -18.95 -26.75 13.25
C ALA A 201 -17.63 -26.53 12.49
N GLY A 202 -17.26 -25.26 12.34
CA GLY A 202 -16.09 -24.82 11.59
C GLY A 202 -16.34 -24.56 10.09
N SER A 203 -17.47 -25.01 9.53
CA SER A 203 -17.83 -24.63 8.15
C SER A 203 -18.55 -23.28 8.15
N ASN A 204 -18.29 -22.44 7.15
CA ASN A 204 -19.02 -21.19 6.98
C ASN A 204 -19.29 -20.89 5.51
N VAL A 205 -20.31 -20.07 5.26
CA VAL A 205 -20.64 -19.53 3.94
C VAL A 205 -20.46 -18.02 4.00
N ALA A 206 -19.72 -17.47 3.05
CA ALA A 206 -19.53 -16.04 2.92
C ALA A 206 -19.97 -15.55 1.53
N LEU A 207 -20.64 -14.42 1.52
CA LEU A 207 -20.93 -13.61 0.35
C LEU A 207 -20.16 -12.31 0.48
N HIS A 208 -19.25 -12.08 -0.48
CA HIS A 208 -18.52 -10.84 -0.62
C HIS A 208 -19.09 -10.06 -1.80
N VAL A 209 -19.29 -8.76 -1.60
CA VAL A 209 -19.68 -7.83 -2.65
C VAL A 209 -18.67 -6.70 -2.66
N ASN A 210 -17.87 -6.64 -3.71
CA ASN A 210 -16.94 -5.55 -3.94
C ASN A 210 -17.56 -4.51 -4.86
N ASN A 211 -17.31 -3.22 -4.58
CA ASN A 211 -17.93 -2.11 -5.30
C ASN A 211 -19.47 -2.12 -5.27
N LEU A 212 -20.05 -2.21 -4.07
CA LEU A 212 -21.48 -2.36 -3.81
C LEU A 212 -22.39 -1.36 -4.58
N PHE A 213 -21.88 -0.16 -4.87
CA PHE A 213 -22.63 0.89 -5.55
C PHE A 213 -22.46 0.92 -7.08
N ASP A 214 -21.77 -0.08 -7.66
CA ASP A 214 -21.51 -0.15 -9.10
C ASP A 214 -20.88 1.10 -9.68
N ARG A 215 -19.91 1.65 -8.95
CA ARG A 215 -19.27 2.87 -9.40
C ARG A 215 -18.38 2.53 -10.59
N GLU A 216 -18.63 3.17 -11.72
CA GLU A 216 -17.67 3.26 -12.82
C GLU A 216 -16.63 4.34 -12.48
N TYR A 217 -15.35 3.97 -12.53
CA TYR A 217 -14.25 4.89 -12.29
C TYR A 217 -12.98 4.46 -13.01
N VAL A 218 -12.15 5.44 -13.32
CA VAL A 218 -10.78 5.22 -13.80
C VAL A 218 -9.88 5.08 -12.56
N ALA A 219 -9.20 3.94 -12.43
CA ALA A 219 -8.35 3.66 -11.27
C ALA A 219 -7.06 4.49 -11.32
N SER A 220 -6.39 4.49 -12.47
CA SER A 220 -5.21 5.33 -12.71
C SER A 220 -4.90 5.40 -14.20
N CYS A 221 -4.10 6.38 -14.62
CA CYS A 221 -3.53 6.42 -15.96
C CYS A 221 -2.02 6.59 -15.85
N PHE A 222 -1.25 5.91 -16.70
CA PHE A 222 0.20 6.05 -16.75
C PHE A 222 0.67 7.00 -17.86
N ASN A 223 -0.19 7.25 -18.86
CA ASN A 223 -0.03 8.30 -19.86
C ASN A 223 -1.40 8.71 -20.45
N THR A 224 -1.41 9.68 -21.34
CA THR A 224 -2.62 10.21 -22.01
C THR A 224 -3.41 9.16 -22.80
N TYR A 225 -2.81 8.04 -23.18
CA TYR A 225 -3.43 7.00 -24.03
C TYR A 225 -3.61 5.65 -23.30
N GLY A 226 -3.34 5.60 -21.99
CA GLY A 226 -3.17 4.37 -21.23
C GLY A 226 -3.75 4.51 -19.83
N CYS A 227 -5.07 4.30 -19.74
CA CYS A 227 -5.82 4.34 -18.48
C CYS A 227 -6.31 2.94 -18.10
N PHE A 228 -6.27 2.65 -16.80
CA PHE A 228 -6.81 1.44 -16.21
C PHE A 228 -8.17 1.75 -15.59
N TRP A 229 -9.19 0.98 -15.98
CA TRP A 229 -10.50 1.03 -15.37
C TRP A 229 -10.51 0.27 -14.04
N GLY A 230 -11.26 0.80 -13.09
CA GLY A 230 -11.52 0.13 -11.83
C GLY A 230 -12.30 -1.16 -12.04
N ALA A 231 -12.13 -2.12 -11.12
CA ALA A 231 -12.93 -3.33 -11.14
C ALA A 231 -14.42 -2.98 -10.95
N GLU A 232 -15.25 -3.52 -11.84
CA GLU A 232 -16.71 -3.50 -11.73
C GLU A 232 -17.19 -4.27 -10.49
N ASN A 233 -18.49 -4.30 -10.25
CA ASN A 233 -19.07 -5.12 -9.20
C ASN A 233 -18.62 -6.58 -9.28
N VAL A 234 -17.87 -7.04 -8.28
CA VAL A 234 -17.50 -8.45 -8.13
C VAL A 234 -18.29 -9.05 -6.98
N ARG A 235 -19.00 -10.14 -7.27
CA ARG A 235 -19.74 -10.93 -6.28
C ARG A 235 -19.13 -12.31 -6.22
N SER A 236 -18.68 -12.72 -5.04
CA SER A 236 -18.14 -14.07 -4.84
C SER A 236 -18.80 -14.76 -3.66
N LEU A 237 -19.28 -15.98 -3.91
CA LEU A 237 -19.72 -16.90 -2.87
C LEU A 237 -18.59 -17.88 -2.60
N GLN A 238 -18.17 -18.01 -1.35
CA GLN A 238 -17.11 -18.93 -0.97
C GLN A 238 -17.58 -19.85 0.16
N PRO A 239 -17.65 -21.18 -0.07
CA PRO A 239 -17.66 -22.16 1.01
C PRO A 239 -16.24 -22.29 1.57
N GLN A 240 -16.08 -22.08 2.88
CA GLN A 240 -14.77 -22.16 3.53
C GLN A 240 -14.76 -23.32 4.54
N PRO A 241 -13.85 -24.32 4.40
CA PRO A 241 -13.64 -25.34 5.43
C PRO A 241 -12.91 -24.77 6.65
N SER A 242 -13.02 -25.46 7.78
CA SER A 242 -12.72 -25.02 9.16
C SER A 242 -11.30 -24.59 9.51
N ALA A 243 -10.38 -24.48 8.55
CA ALA A 243 -8.96 -24.30 8.82
C ALA A 243 -8.26 -23.24 7.94
N SER A 244 -9.00 -22.32 7.30
CA SER A 244 -8.37 -21.20 6.59
C SER A 244 -8.29 -19.96 7.48
N ASN A 245 -7.11 -19.73 8.08
CA ASN A 245 -6.74 -18.41 8.61
C ASN A 245 -6.74 -17.43 7.45
N PHE A 246 -7.77 -16.59 7.34
CA PHE A 246 -7.79 -15.52 6.37
C PHE A 246 -6.98 -14.34 6.93
N SER A 247 -5.79 -14.16 6.40
CA SER A 247 -5.12 -12.86 6.44
C SER A 247 -5.92 -11.93 5.53
N PHE A 248 -6.57 -10.92 6.11
CA PHE A 248 -7.04 -9.78 5.35
C PHE A 248 -5.79 -9.04 4.86
N GLY A 249 -5.26 -9.49 3.72
CA GLY A 249 -4.31 -8.75 2.94
C GLY A 249 -5.02 -7.57 2.31
N ALA A 250 -5.34 -6.54 3.11
CA ALA A 250 -5.46 -5.18 2.61
C ALA A 250 -4.07 -4.76 2.11
N ARG A 251 -3.57 -5.41 1.06
CA ARG A 251 -2.47 -4.88 0.29
C ARG A 251 -3.05 -3.68 -0.43
N ILE A 252 -2.84 -2.50 0.13
CA ILE A 252 -2.65 -1.32 -0.67
C ILE A 252 -1.39 -1.63 -1.49
N SER A 253 -1.58 -2.31 -2.62
CA SER A 253 -0.55 -2.41 -3.64
C SER A 253 -0.47 -1.03 -4.27
N VAL A 254 0.37 -0.17 -3.72
CA VAL A 254 0.94 0.91 -4.52
C VAL A 254 1.60 0.21 -5.71
N PRO A 255 1.31 0.56 -6.97
CA PRO A 255 2.04 0.00 -8.10
C PRO A 255 3.52 0.35 -7.91
N VAL A 256 4.29 -0.65 -7.47
CA VAL A 256 5.71 -0.56 -7.11
C VAL A 256 6.61 -0.37 -8.33
N SER A 257 6.06 -0.32 -9.55
CA SER A 257 6.85 -0.20 -10.77
C SER A 257 7.48 1.18 -10.99
N GLN A 258 7.02 2.24 -10.32
CA GLN A 258 7.60 3.59 -10.51
C GLN A 258 8.41 4.12 -9.32
N VAL A 259 8.22 3.60 -8.09
CA VAL A 259 8.89 4.14 -6.89
C VAL A 259 9.93 3.18 -6.29
N GLY A 260 10.08 1.98 -6.87
CA GLY A 260 11.08 0.99 -6.44
C GLY A 260 10.58 0.06 -5.34
N CYS A 261 11.06 -1.17 -5.39
CA CYS A 261 10.69 -2.30 -4.52
C CYS A 261 10.78 -1.96 -3.02
N TYR A 262 9.62 -1.84 -2.36
CA TYR A 262 9.52 -1.82 -0.90
C TYR A 262 9.58 -3.25 -0.37
N ALA A 263 10.71 -3.65 0.20
CA ALA A 263 10.78 -4.82 1.07
C ALA A 263 10.31 -4.41 2.47
N GLY A 264 8.99 -4.41 2.68
CA GLY A 264 8.41 -4.22 4.00
C GLY A 264 8.73 -5.43 4.89
N ILE A 265 9.60 -5.23 5.88
CA ILE A 265 9.89 -6.23 6.92
C ILE A 265 8.75 -6.20 7.95
N HIS A 266 7.68 -6.93 7.66
CA HIS A 266 6.68 -7.36 8.64
C HIS A 266 6.66 -8.89 8.64
N GLU A 267 6.72 -9.46 9.85
CA GLU A 267 7.13 -10.83 10.15
C GLU A 267 6.46 -11.97 9.35
N SER A 268 7.28 -12.99 9.09
CA SER A 268 6.94 -14.41 8.90
C SER A 268 6.17 -14.79 7.62
N PHE A 269 6.91 -15.13 6.54
CA PHE A 269 6.87 -16.41 5.81
C PHE A 269 7.49 -16.29 4.40
N ARG A 270 8.52 -17.11 4.17
CA ARG A 270 9.14 -17.58 2.89
C ARG A 270 9.55 -16.53 1.84
N TYR A 271 10.86 -16.44 1.66
CA TYR A 271 11.57 -16.04 0.44
C TYR A 271 10.83 -16.44 -0.85
N HIS A 272 10.54 -15.48 -1.72
CA HIS A 272 10.48 -15.67 -3.17
C HIS A 272 11.28 -14.53 -3.83
N PHE A 273 12.33 -14.93 -4.55
CA PHE A 273 13.08 -14.10 -5.47
C PHE A 273 12.16 -13.65 -6.62
N CYS A 274 12.14 -12.36 -6.94
CA CYS A 274 11.70 -11.89 -8.26
C CYS A 274 12.95 -11.57 -9.08
N THR A 275 13.31 -12.49 -9.98
CA THR A 275 14.04 -12.16 -11.21
C THR A 275 13.07 -11.58 -12.24
N ALA A 276 13.64 -10.83 -13.19
CA ALA A 276 13.01 -10.12 -14.31
C ALA A 276 11.79 -10.78 -14.95
#